data_AF-A0A7C3UM20-F1
#
_entry.id   AF-A0A7C3UM20-F1
#
_cell.length_a   1.000
_cell.length_b   1.000
_cell.length_c   1.000
_cell.angle_alpha   90.00
_cell.angle_beta   90.00
_cell.angle_gamma   90.00
#
_symmetry.space_group_name_H-M   'P 1'
#
loop_
_entity.id
_entity.type
_entity.pdbx_description
1 polymer ?
#
loop_
_entity_poly.entity_id
_entity_poly.type
_entity_poly.pdbx_seq_one_letter_code
_entity_poly.pdbx_strand_id
1 'polypeptide(L)'
;KLIFTLGPATDTPVWGSSRYGVYARSPLTGGYAESYSGGRVAPVMKRCGFDALILEGRAASPLFLEVTDEGVRFHAARDLWGLDAYAAEEEIRARAGEGAQSLVIGPAGENGVRIATLQNNRWRSAGRGGLGAVLGSKNVKGLVFRGQKKAALFDEEGLSRFARRFAAANREHAAVKNYRRLGTPMMVALLNSARAFPTAYWSRGELPGWEKIGADALLAGFDVQPRACTACMLACGNLTTVREGSYRGLTVEGPEYETIYAFGGLCQIDRLDEIIHLNDLCDALGLDTISAGNLVALAMEAGERGLRKDWPRFGDAAGAARFLEDIAHRRGDGGQFADGIVAASRAFGLEDRAVHVKGMEPPGYDPRVLKGMGLSYAVSARGACHLRATFYKQELAGVIAPDAVEGKAALYLEFEDRLTVFNTLILCVFYRDLYLWPELREIIRLTTGVEYTEEALKKTAGDIITLTRRFNLREGIGAAADTLPPRLLAEPLPEGGNRLTADELSYMVQDYYRL
;
A
#
# COMPACT_ATOMS: atom_id res chain seq x y z
N LYS A 1 -3.93 -12.26 16.18
CA LYS A 1 -4.41 -10.92 16.61
C LYS A 1 -4.50 -10.03 15.38
N LEU A 2 -5.40 -9.05 15.38
CA LEU A 2 -5.39 -7.94 14.42
C LEU A 2 -5.34 -6.65 15.23
N ILE A 3 -4.36 -5.80 14.97
CA ILE A 3 -4.03 -4.65 15.82
C ILE A 3 -4.19 -3.39 14.99
N PHE A 4 -4.99 -2.44 15.45
CA PHE A 4 -5.11 -1.10 14.88
C PHE A 4 -4.41 -0.13 15.81
N THR A 5 -3.54 0.73 15.30
CA THR A 5 -2.83 1.73 16.12
C THR A 5 -2.89 3.12 15.50
N LEU A 6 -2.71 4.10 16.37
CA LEU A 6 -2.57 5.52 16.05
C LEU A 6 -1.21 6.01 16.53
N GLY A 7 -0.76 7.13 15.96
CA GLY A 7 0.47 7.80 16.38
C GLY A 7 0.20 8.88 17.44
N PRO A 8 1.24 9.35 18.15
CA PRO A 8 1.12 10.51 19.03
C PRO A 8 0.79 11.81 18.27
N ALA A 9 1.08 11.87 16.96
CA ALA A 9 0.73 13.01 16.11
C ALA A 9 -0.72 12.96 15.60
N THR A 10 -1.43 11.84 15.74
CA THR A 10 -2.76 11.67 15.15
C THR A 10 -3.81 12.59 15.77
N ASP A 11 -4.67 13.19 14.93
CA ASP A 11 -5.67 14.20 15.32
C ASP A 11 -5.09 15.48 15.93
N THR A 12 -3.91 15.90 15.44
CA THR A 12 -3.26 17.16 15.84
C THR A 12 -3.10 18.11 14.65
N PRO A 13 -2.66 19.36 14.87
CA PRO A 13 -2.33 20.28 13.77
C PRO A 13 -1.14 19.85 12.89
N VAL A 14 -0.41 18.78 13.24
CA VAL A 14 0.68 18.25 12.39
C VAL A 14 0.11 17.81 11.05
N TRP A 15 0.71 18.30 9.96
CA TRP A 15 0.25 17.99 8.61
C TRP A 15 0.49 16.53 8.24
N GLY A 16 -0.51 15.89 7.61
CA GLY A 16 -0.41 14.50 7.19
C GLY A 16 -0.57 13.47 8.31
N SER A 17 -1.08 13.88 9.49
CA SER A 17 -1.23 13.05 10.68
C SER A 17 -2.56 12.28 10.79
N SER A 18 -3.28 12.09 9.68
CA SER A 18 -4.60 11.44 9.65
C SER A 18 -4.57 9.97 9.22
N ARG A 19 -3.44 9.29 9.44
CA ARG A 19 -3.27 7.87 9.11
C ARG A 19 -3.45 6.99 10.35
N TYR A 20 -3.88 5.75 10.13
CA TYR A 20 -3.85 4.68 11.12
C TYR A 20 -3.03 3.50 10.58
N GLY A 21 -2.41 2.75 11.46
CA GLY A 21 -1.68 1.52 11.14
C GLY A 21 -2.48 0.28 11.51
N VAL A 22 -2.33 -0.79 10.73
CA VAL A 22 -2.94 -2.11 11.00
C VAL A 22 -1.86 -3.17 10.92
N TYR A 23 -1.81 -4.07 11.91
CA TYR A 23 -0.75 -5.05 12.08
C TYR A 23 -1.32 -6.43 12.37
N ALA A 24 -0.76 -7.46 11.75
CA ALA A 24 -1.05 -8.86 12.06
C ALA A 24 0.07 -9.78 11.56
N ARG A 25 -0.06 -11.08 11.84
CA ARG A 25 0.58 -12.10 11.01
C ARG A 25 -0.14 -12.13 9.67
N SER A 26 0.59 -11.92 8.57
CA SER A 26 0.02 -11.92 7.22
C SER A 26 -0.49 -13.30 6.85
N PRO A 27 -1.74 -13.44 6.36
CA PRO A 27 -2.16 -14.67 5.74
C PRO A 27 -1.44 -14.90 4.40
N LEU A 28 -1.00 -13.85 3.70
CA LEU A 28 -0.30 -13.97 2.41
C LEU A 28 1.12 -14.52 2.57
N THR A 29 1.92 -13.90 3.45
CA THR A 29 3.35 -14.22 3.58
C THR A 29 3.68 -15.15 4.74
N GLY A 30 2.74 -15.31 5.69
CA GLY A 30 2.98 -16.02 6.95
C GLY A 30 3.83 -15.26 7.97
N GLY A 31 4.39 -14.10 7.59
CA GLY A 31 5.24 -13.27 8.44
C GLY A 31 4.54 -12.05 9.03
N TYR A 32 5.33 -11.06 9.42
CA TYR A 32 4.86 -9.75 9.86
C TYR A 32 4.17 -9.00 8.70
N ALA A 33 3.00 -8.44 8.96
CA ALA A 33 2.38 -7.46 8.08
C ALA A 33 2.03 -6.19 8.84
N GLU A 34 2.27 -5.07 8.17
CA GLU A 34 1.75 -3.76 8.52
C GLU A 34 1.08 -3.17 7.28
N SER A 35 0.05 -2.36 7.47
CA SER A 35 -0.60 -1.60 6.41
C SER A 35 -1.14 -0.30 6.97
N TYR A 36 -1.19 0.75 6.15
CA TYR A 36 -1.54 2.10 6.59
C TYR A 36 -2.61 2.67 5.68
N SER A 37 -3.63 3.28 6.27
CA SER A 37 -4.69 3.97 5.51
C SER A 37 -4.92 5.36 6.07
N GLY A 38 -5.51 6.23 5.24
CA GLY A 38 -5.77 7.63 5.54
C GLY A 38 -7.23 7.99 5.48
N GLY A 39 -7.51 9.22 5.06
CA GLY A 39 -8.87 9.76 5.01
C GLY A 39 -9.26 10.40 6.34
N ARG A 40 -10.34 9.89 6.94
CA ARG A 40 -11.03 10.53 8.07
C ARG A 40 -11.20 9.61 9.28
N VAL A 41 -10.87 8.33 9.18
CA VAL A 41 -11.02 7.34 10.27
C VAL A 41 -10.10 7.65 11.45
N ALA A 42 -8.81 7.86 11.21
CA ALA A 42 -7.82 7.96 12.29
C ALA A 42 -8.11 9.09 13.30
N PRO A 43 -8.52 10.30 12.88
CA PRO A 43 -8.99 11.33 13.80
C PRO A 43 -10.13 10.86 14.72
N VAL A 44 -11.20 10.29 14.15
CA VAL A 44 -12.36 9.84 14.94
C VAL A 44 -12.01 8.64 15.84
N MET A 45 -11.12 7.76 15.39
CA MET A 45 -10.57 6.68 16.21
C MET A 45 -9.80 7.24 17.41
N LYS A 46 -8.94 8.26 17.23
CA LYS A 46 -8.20 8.91 18.32
C LYS A 46 -9.15 9.50 19.36
N ARG A 47 -10.24 10.11 18.90
CA ARG A 47 -11.26 10.72 19.76
C ARG A 47 -12.10 9.71 20.53
N CYS A 48 -11.98 8.41 20.25
CA CYS A 48 -12.52 7.38 21.13
C CYS A 48 -11.68 7.24 22.43
N GLY A 49 -10.48 7.81 22.47
CA GLY A 49 -9.64 7.83 23.67
C GLY A 49 -8.72 6.62 23.81
N PHE A 50 -8.42 5.92 22.72
CA PHE A 50 -7.49 4.78 22.70
C PHE A 50 -6.40 4.98 21.66
N ASP A 51 -5.18 4.53 21.96
CA ASP A 51 -4.05 4.54 21.01
C ASP A 51 -3.95 3.27 20.17
N ALA A 52 -4.49 2.16 20.70
CA ALA A 52 -4.52 0.88 20.02
C ALA A 52 -5.81 0.11 20.32
N LEU A 53 -6.26 -0.66 19.32
CA LEU A 53 -7.32 -1.64 19.44
C LEU A 53 -6.78 -3.01 19.01
N ILE A 54 -6.93 -4.02 19.87
CA ILE A 54 -6.45 -5.38 19.60
C ILE A 54 -7.64 -6.32 19.51
N LEU A 55 -7.85 -6.90 18.34
CA LEU A 55 -8.90 -7.87 18.08
C LEU A 55 -8.37 -9.31 18.12
N GLU A 56 -8.92 -10.10 19.04
CA GLU A 56 -8.58 -11.51 19.28
C GLU A 56 -9.81 -12.41 19.12
N GLY A 57 -9.60 -13.74 19.09
CA GLY A 57 -10.68 -14.71 18.89
C GLY A 57 -11.38 -14.61 17.53
N ARG A 58 -12.58 -15.21 17.46
CA ARG A 58 -13.49 -15.24 16.31
C ARG A 58 -14.93 -15.25 16.84
N ALA A 59 -15.81 -14.46 16.23
CA ALA A 59 -17.23 -14.45 16.58
C ALA A 59 -17.97 -15.68 16.02
N ALA A 60 -19.00 -16.17 16.71
CA ALA A 60 -19.81 -17.31 16.25
C ALA A 60 -20.66 -16.99 15.00
N SER A 61 -20.95 -15.71 14.76
CA SER A 61 -21.67 -15.21 13.59
C SER A 61 -21.11 -13.85 13.17
N PRO A 62 -21.37 -13.39 11.93
CA PRO A 62 -20.96 -12.06 11.46
C PRO A 62 -21.34 -10.92 12.42
N LEU A 63 -20.37 -10.07 12.76
CA LEU A 63 -20.53 -8.88 13.58
C LEU A 63 -19.95 -7.62 12.90
N PHE A 64 -20.37 -6.45 13.35
CA PHE A 64 -19.57 -5.22 13.26
C PHE A 64 -19.35 -4.65 14.67
N LEU A 65 -18.25 -3.93 14.86
CA LEU A 65 -17.87 -3.39 16.17
C LEU A 65 -18.02 -1.87 16.18
N GLU A 66 -18.80 -1.34 17.12
CA GLU A 66 -18.87 0.10 17.37
C GLU A 66 -17.94 0.45 18.53
N VAL A 67 -16.95 1.30 18.27
CA VAL A 67 -16.00 1.81 19.24
C VAL A 67 -16.32 3.27 19.52
N THR A 68 -16.54 3.57 20.80
CA THR A 68 -16.86 4.91 21.30
C THR A 68 -15.94 5.25 22.47
N ASP A 69 -16.08 6.45 23.00
CA ASP A 69 -15.38 6.87 24.20
C ASP A 69 -15.84 6.19 25.49
N GLU A 70 -16.96 5.45 25.45
CA GLU A 70 -17.49 4.60 26.53
C GLU A 70 -17.00 3.14 26.43
N GLY A 71 -16.41 2.74 25.30
CA GLY A 71 -15.95 1.37 25.06
C GLY A 71 -16.44 0.78 23.74
N VAL A 72 -16.54 -0.55 23.68
CA VAL A 72 -16.85 -1.30 22.45
C VAL A 72 -18.19 -2.02 22.58
N ARG A 73 -19.05 -1.86 21.57
CA ARG A 73 -20.31 -2.61 21.40
C ARG A 73 -20.22 -3.54 20.19
N PHE A 74 -20.79 -4.73 20.34
CA PHE A 74 -20.80 -5.78 19.32
C PHE A 74 -22.20 -5.86 18.73
N HIS A 75 -22.30 -5.66 17.42
CA HIS A 75 -23.56 -5.62 16.69
C HIS A 75 -23.63 -6.79 15.70
N ALA A 76 -24.80 -7.42 15.57
CA ALA A 76 -25.02 -8.44 14.54
C ALA A 76 -24.88 -7.83 13.14
N ALA A 77 -24.28 -8.57 12.21
CA ALA A 77 -23.98 -8.08 10.86
C ALA A 77 -24.22 -9.15 9.79
N ARG A 78 -25.16 -10.09 10.01
CA ARG A 78 -25.47 -11.17 9.05
C ARG A 78 -26.00 -10.61 7.73
N ASP A 79 -26.81 -9.57 7.84
CA ASP A 79 -27.40 -8.80 6.75
C ASP A 79 -26.38 -7.93 5.98
N LEU A 80 -25.21 -7.67 6.56
CA LEU A 80 -24.12 -6.94 5.91
C LEU A 80 -23.13 -7.87 5.20
N TRP A 81 -23.17 -9.17 5.52
CA TRP A 81 -22.26 -10.15 4.95
C TRP A 81 -22.64 -10.43 3.49
N GLY A 82 -21.70 -10.30 2.57
CA GLY A 82 -21.90 -10.40 1.13
C GLY A 82 -22.06 -9.05 0.43
N LEU A 83 -22.29 -7.95 1.16
CA LEU A 83 -22.29 -6.62 0.58
C LEU A 83 -20.87 -6.23 0.13
N ASP A 84 -20.78 -5.43 -0.94
CA ASP A 84 -19.53 -4.76 -1.29
C ASP A 84 -19.07 -3.80 -0.18
N ALA A 85 -17.81 -3.38 -0.25
CA ALA A 85 -17.22 -2.50 0.75
C ALA A 85 -17.93 -1.13 0.84
N TYR A 86 -18.48 -0.61 -0.25
CA TYR A 86 -19.14 0.71 -0.25
C TYR A 86 -20.47 0.65 0.50
N ALA A 87 -21.32 -0.30 0.14
CA ALA A 87 -22.62 -0.52 0.77
C ALA A 87 -22.46 -0.89 2.25
N ALA A 88 -21.47 -1.73 2.57
CA ALA A 88 -21.18 -2.07 3.96
C ALA A 88 -20.71 -0.88 4.79
N GLU A 89 -19.84 -0.01 4.24
CA GLU A 89 -19.39 1.19 4.92
C GLU A 89 -20.54 2.17 5.18
N GLU A 90 -21.38 2.39 4.18
CA GLU A 90 -22.55 3.28 4.27
C GLU A 90 -23.51 2.81 5.36
N GLU A 91 -23.90 1.54 5.32
CA GLU A 91 -24.86 0.96 6.26
C GLU A 91 -24.32 0.94 7.71
N ILE A 92 -23.05 0.56 7.90
CA ILE A 92 -22.42 0.58 9.23
C ILE A 92 -22.37 2.01 9.79
N ARG A 93 -22.05 3.01 8.96
CA ARG A 93 -22.03 4.42 9.40
C ARG A 93 -23.43 4.94 9.71
N ALA A 94 -24.42 4.58 8.91
CA ALA A 94 -25.81 4.96 9.15
C ALA A 94 -26.30 4.43 10.52
N ARG A 95 -25.97 3.18 10.86
CA ARG A 95 -26.31 2.58 12.17
C ARG A 95 -25.61 3.23 13.35
N ALA A 96 -24.37 3.69 13.17
CA ALA A 96 -23.58 4.33 14.23
C ALA A 96 -23.93 5.81 14.46
N GLY A 97 -24.55 6.46 13.47
CA GLY A 97 -24.99 7.85 13.54
C GLY A 97 -24.01 8.88 12.98
N GLU A 98 -24.39 10.15 13.08
CA GLU A 98 -23.64 11.27 12.49
C GLU A 98 -22.22 11.39 13.05
N GLY A 99 -21.27 11.78 12.20
CA GLY A 99 -19.86 11.94 12.56
C GLY A 99 -19.07 10.62 12.65
N ALA A 100 -19.74 9.46 12.63
CA ALA A 100 -19.07 8.17 12.65
C ALA A 100 -18.21 7.93 11.39
N GLN A 101 -17.08 7.25 11.60
CA GLN A 101 -16.17 6.82 10.54
C GLN A 101 -15.90 5.33 10.69
N SER A 102 -15.89 4.59 9.59
CA SER A 102 -15.73 3.14 9.62
C SER A 102 -14.64 2.66 8.70
N LEU A 103 -14.19 1.44 8.95
CA LEU A 103 -13.46 0.62 8.02
C LEU A 103 -14.15 -0.74 7.92
N VAL A 104 -14.15 -1.31 6.73
CA VAL A 104 -14.93 -2.52 6.41
C VAL A 104 -14.12 -3.45 5.50
N ILE A 105 -14.58 -4.69 5.38
CA ILE A 105 -14.14 -5.63 4.34
C ILE A 105 -15.22 -5.76 3.27
N GLY A 106 -14.80 -5.96 2.02
CA GLY A 106 -15.67 -6.47 0.96
C GLY A 106 -15.71 -8.02 0.93
N PRO A 107 -16.37 -8.60 -0.09
CA PRO A 107 -16.46 -10.06 -0.28
C PRO A 107 -15.12 -10.79 -0.25
N ALA A 108 -14.03 -10.18 -0.73
CA ALA A 108 -12.71 -10.81 -0.69
C ALA A 108 -12.24 -11.08 0.76
N GLY A 109 -12.50 -10.14 1.68
CA GLY A 109 -12.16 -10.34 3.09
C GLY A 109 -13.00 -11.43 3.74
N GLU A 110 -14.31 -11.45 3.43
CA GLU A 110 -15.25 -12.46 3.92
C GLU A 110 -14.87 -13.88 3.49
N ASN A 111 -14.43 -14.02 2.24
CA ASN A 111 -13.99 -15.28 1.65
C ASN A 111 -12.53 -15.63 1.99
N GLY A 112 -11.85 -14.84 2.82
CA GLY A 112 -10.48 -15.12 3.26
C GLY A 112 -9.45 -15.08 2.12
N VAL A 113 -9.65 -14.22 1.12
CA VAL A 113 -8.68 -13.99 0.03
C VAL A 113 -7.40 -13.39 0.60
N ARG A 114 -6.24 -13.98 0.30
CA ARG A 114 -4.96 -13.63 0.94
C ARG A 114 -4.49 -12.20 0.66
N ILE A 115 -5.02 -11.58 -0.39
CA ILE A 115 -4.75 -10.19 -0.80
C ILE A 115 -5.90 -9.23 -0.44
N ALA A 116 -6.81 -9.64 0.46
CA ALA A 116 -7.94 -8.82 0.86
C ALA A 116 -7.55 -7.62 1.73
N THR A 117 -8.22 -6.49 1.51
CA THR A 117 -7.94 -5.19 2.12
C THR A 117 -8.96 -4.82 3.19
N LEU A 118 -8.62 -3.80 3.97
CA LEU A 118 -9.58 -3.03 4.74
C LEU A 118 -9.84 -1.73 4.00
N GLN A 119 -11.11 -1.40 3.76
CA GLN A 119 -11.54 -0.22 3.04
C GLN A 119 -12.17 0.80 3.97
N ASN A 120 -11.91 2.08 3.76
CA ASN A 120 -12.57 3.17 4.44
C ASN A 120 -12.73 4.39 3.53
N ASN A 121 -13.71 5.24 3.82
CA ASN A 121 -14.04 6.42 3.02
C ASN A 121 -14.17 6.10 1.51
N ARG A 122 -14.83 4.97 1.22
CA ARG A 122 -14.95 4.28 -0.06
C ARG A 122 -13.61 3.77 -0.61
N TRP A 123 -12.68 4.66 -0.91
CA TRP A 123 -11.48 4.36 -1.72
C TRP A 123 -10.17 4.26 -0.94
N ARG A 124 -10.17 4.52 0.37
CA ARG A 124 -8.92 4.47 1.17
C ARG A 124 -8.71 3.05 1.68
N SER A 125 -7.57 2.49 1.31
CA SER A 125 -7.20 1.12 1.65
C SER A 125 -6.08 1.03 2.67
N ALA A 126 -6.24 0.14 3.65
CA ALA A 126 -5.09 -0.57 4.23
C ALA A 126 -4.83 -1.80 3.34
N GLY A 127 -4.13 -1.55 2.22
CA GLY A 127 -4.15 -2.44 1.05
C GLY A 127 -3.38 -3.75 1.18
N ARG A 128 -2.15 -3.73 1.72
CA ARG A 128 -1.24 -4.87 1.53
C ARG A 128 -1.18 -5.83 2.72
N GLY A 129 -0.85 -7.09 2.43
CA GLY A 129 -0.56 -8.11 3.44
C GLY A 129 -1.77 -8.91 3.94
N GLY A 130 -2.95 -8.76 3.32
CA GLY A 130 -4.11 -9.61 3.56
C GLY A 130 -4.87 -9.34 4.86
N LEU A 131 -4.79 -8.11 5.39
CA LEU A 131 -5.38 -7.79 6.69
C LEU A 131 -6.91 -7.77 6.67
N GLY A 132 -7.53 -7.60 5.49
CA GLY A 132 -8.97 -7.82 5.30
C GLY A 132 -9.39 -9.26 5.54
N ALA A 133 -8.61 -10.24 5.04
CA ALA A 133 -8.86 -11.65 5.33
C ALA A 133 -8.67 -12.00 6.81
N VAL A 134 -7.77 -11.31 7.51
CA VAL A 134 -7.64 -11.48 8.97
C VAL A 134 -8.91 -11.00 9.68
N LEU A 135 -9.49 -9.86 9.28
CA LEU A 135 -10.74 -9.38 9.87
C LEU A 135 -11.92 -10.32 9.54
N GLY A 136 -12.02 -10.77 8.28
CA GLY A 136 -13.04 -11.72 7.83
C GLY A 136 -12.95 -13.08 8.52
N SER A 137 -11.74 -13.59 8.78
CA SER A 137 -11.54 -14.84 9.53
C SER A 137 -12.09 -14.81 10.96
N LYS A 138 -12.31 -13.60 11.49
CA LYS A 138 -12.89 -13.35 12.81
C LYS A 138 -14.41 -13.21 12.77
N ASN A 139 -15.03 -13.36 11.60
CA ASN A 139 -16.43 -13.06 11.32
C ASN A 139 -16.79 -11.61 11.68
N VAL A 140 -15.91 -10.64 11.36
CA VAL A 140 -16.17 -9.21 11.57
C VAL A 140 -16.22 -8.51 10.21
N LYS A 141 -17.34 -7.86 9.89
CA LYS A 141 -17.56 -7.13 8.64
C LYS A 141 -16.89 -5.76 8.63
N GLY A 142 -16.79 -5.13 9.80
CA GLY A 142 -16.19 -3.81 9.92
C GLY A 142 -16.14 -3.30 11.35
N LEU A 143 -15.43 -2.19 11.50
CA LEU A 143 -15.32 -1.41 12.73
C LEU A 143 -15.81 0.01 12.43
N VAL A 144 -16.57 0.59 13.35
CA VAL A 144 -17.02 1.96 13.29
C VAL A 144 -16.64 2.70 14.55
N PHE A 145 -16.13 3.90 14.38
CA PHE A 145 -15.60 4.75 15.43
C PHE A 145 -16.47 5.99 15.55
N ARG A 146 -16.84 6.32 16.79
CA ARG A 146 -17.55 7.55 17.13
C ARG A 146 -17.04 8.07 18.47
N GLY A 147 -16.10 8.99 18.40
CA GLY A 147 -15.48 9.59 19.58
C GLY A 147 -15.44 11.12 19.50
N GLN A 148 -15.42 11.76 20.66
CA GLN A 148 -15.36 13.22 20.80
C GLN A 148 -14.25 13.71 21.75
N LYS A 149 -13.47 12.80 22.35
CA LYS A 149 -12.38 13.16 23.28
C LYS A 149 -11.25 13.87 22.54
N LYS A 150 -10.59 14.81 23.22
CA LYS A 150 -9.35 15.43 22.76
C LYS A 150 -8.18 14.82 23.51
N ALA A 151 -7.17 14.33 22.79
CA ALA A 151 -5.95 13.82 23.41
C ALA A 151 -5.16 14.99 24.06
N ALA A 152 -4.60 14.75 25.24
CA ALA A 152 -3.70 15.71 25.88
C ALA A 152 -2.39 15.81 25.08
N LEU A 153 -1.89 17.02 24.92
CA LEU A 153 -0.61 17.32 24.27
C LEU A 153 0.33 17.99 25.28
N PHE A 154 1.63 17.72 25.17
CA PHE A 154 2.62 18.37 26.03
C PHE A 154 2.70 19.88 25.79
N ASP A 155 2.74 20.32 24.53
CA ASP A 155 2.81 21.75 24.16
C ASP A 155 1.92 22.04 22.94
N GLU A 156 0.63 22.27 23.20
CA GLU A 156 -0.38 22.52 22.16
C GLU A 156 -0.10 23.81 21.35
N GLU A 157 0.35 24.87 22.02
CA GLU A 157 0.70 26.12 21.34
C GLU A 157 1.95 25.96 20.48
N GLY A 158 2.96 25.25 20.99
CA GLY A 158 4.17 24.92 20.26
C GLY A 158 3.87 24.10 19.01
N LEU A 159 2.98 23.10 19.13
CA LEU A 159 2.55 22.30 17.98
C LEU A 159 1.80 23.13 16.94
N SER A 160 0.98 24.08 17.37
CA SER A 160 0.29 25.03 16.49
C SER A 160 1.27 25.98 15.79
N ARG A 161 2.29 26.49 16.49
CA ARG A 161 3.36 27.31 15.90
C ARG A 161 4.18 26.50 14.89
N PHE A 162 4.54 25.26 15.23
CA PHE A 162 5.23 24.33 14.34
C PHE A 162 4.44 24.12 13.05
N ALA A 163 3.15 23.78 13.13
CA ALA A 163 2.31 23.51 11.97
C ALA A 163 2.20 24.73 11.02
N ARG A 164 2.11 25.95 11.57
CA ARG A 164 2.08 27.20 10.79
C ARG A 164 3.42 27.45 10.08
N ARG A 165 4.54 27.36 10.83
CA ARG A 165 5.89 27.52 10.27
C ARG A 165 6.16 26.49 9.18
N PHE A 166 5.82 25.23 9.44
CA PHE A 166 5.99 24.13 8.51
C PHE A 166 5.19 24.34 7.22
N ALA A 167 3.93 24.77 7.32
CA ALA A 167 3.12 25.09 6.15
C ALA A 167 3.72 26.25 5.35
N ALA A 168 4.15 27.33 6.01
CA ALA A 168 4.73 28.49 5.35
C ALA A 168 6.01 28.12 4.57
N ALA A 169 6.85 27.25 5.13
CA ALA A 169 8.08 26.81 4.48
C ALA A 169 7.84 25.87 3.28
N ASN A 170 6.79 25.04 3.34
CA ASN A 170 6.65 23.91 2.41
C ASN A 170 5.50 24.03 1.40
N ARG A 171 4.51 24.91 1.60
CA ARG A 171 3.33 24.99 0.72
C ARG A 171 3.68 25.27 -0.75
N GLU A 172 4.76 26.03 -0.96
CA GLU A 172 5.22 26.39 -2.30
C GLU A 172 6.23 25.40 -2.91
N HIS A 173 6.62 24.36 -2.16
CA HIS A 173 7.58 23.36 -2.60
C HIS A 173 7.08 22.60 -3.83
N ALA A 174 7.96 22.37 -4.82
CA ALA A 174 7.60 21.76 -6.10
C ALA A 174 6.91 20.40 -5.93
N ALA A 175 7.40 19.55 -5.02
CA ALA A 175 6.76 18.27 -4.73
C ALA A 175 5.32 18.42 -4.21
N VAL A 176 5.04 19.43 -3.38
CA VAL A 176 3.68 19.68 -2.86
C VAL A 176 2.73 20.07 -4.00
N LYS A 177 3.20 20.95 -4.89
CA LYS A 177 2.44 21.36 -6.09
C LYS A 177 2.20 20.18 -7.04
N ASN A 178 3.22 19.34 -7.25
CA ASN A 178 3.12 18.19 -8.14
C ASN A 178 2.18 17.12 -7.60
N TYR A 179 2.25 16.78 -6.31
CA TYR A 179 1.28 15.86 -5.71
C TYR A 179 -0.15 16.40 -5.82
N ARG A 180 -0.36 17.70 -5.59
CA ARG A 180 -1.70 18.31 -5.72
C ARG A 180 -2.22 18.29 -7.15
N ARG A 181 -1.37 18.58 -8.13
CA ARG A 181 -1.78 18.72 -9.54
C ARG A 181 -1.91 17.37 -10.25
N LEU A 182 -0.90 16.52 -10.10
CA LEU A 182 -0.76 15.29 -10.88
C LEU A 182 -1.14 14.03 -10.09
N GLY A 183 -1.15 14.11 -8.75
CA GLY A 183 -1.22 12.94 -7.90
C GLY A 183 0.00 12.03 -8.06
N THR A 184 -0.12 10.79 -7.60
CA THR A 184 0.91 9.77 -7.86
C THR A 184 1.03 9.33 -9.32
N PRO A 185 0.00 9.40 -10.21
CA PRO A 185 0.13 9.04 -11.63
C PRO A 185 1.29 9.69 -12.39
N MET A 186 1.87 10.79 -11.88
CA MET A 186 3.11 11.36 -12.44
C MET A 186 4.27 10.36 -12.53
N MET A 187 4.25 9.33 -11.67
CA MET A 187 5.30 8.32 -11.62
C MET A 187 5.31 7.44 -12.88
N VAL A 188 4.20 7.32 -13.63
CA VAL A 188 4.17 6.56 -14.90
C VAL A 188 5.20 7.12 -15.87
N ALA A 189 5.18 8.44 -16.11
CA ALA A 189 6.12 9.12 -16.99
C ALA A 189 7.57 8.93 -16.53
N LEU A 190 7.81 9.11 -15.23
CA LEU A 190 9.15 9.05 -14.64
C LEU A 190 9.76 7.64 -14.76
N LEU A 191 8.98 6.61 -14.44
CA LEU A 191 9.50 5.23 -14.48
C LEU A 191 9.59 4.71 -15.90
N ASN A 192 8.67 5.08 -16.79
CA ASN A 192 8.77 4.68 -18.19
C ASN A 192 10.01 5.31 -18.86
N SER A 193 10.27 6.59 -18.59
CA SER A 193 11.47 7.28 -19.09
C SER A 193 12.77 6.67 -18.54
N ALA A 194 12.74 6.18 -17.30
CA ALA A 194 13.87 5.48 -16.68
C ALA A 194 13.97 4.00 -17.11
N ARG A 195 13.04 3.49 -17.94
CA ARG A 195 12.92 2.06 -18.30
C ARG A 195 12.76 1.13 -17.09
N ALA A 196 12.18 1.65 -16.03
CA ALA A 196 11.94 0.97 -14.77
C ALA A 196 10.43 0.77 -14.49
N PHE A 197 9.58 0.84 -15.52
CA PHE A 197 8.13 0.64 -15.46
C PHE A 197 7.78 -0.79 -15.91
N PRO A 198 7.56 -1.74 -14.98
CA PRO A 198 7.40 -3.13 -15.35
C PRO A 198 6.17 -3.34 -16.24
N THR A 199 6.39 -3.98 -17.38
CA THR A 199 5.41 -4.12 -18.46
C THR A 199 5.33 -5.55 -18.95
N ALA A 200 4.13 -5.99 -19.39
CA ALA A 200 3.86 -7.34 -19.89
C ALA A 200 4.41 -8.41 -18.94
N TYR A 201 3.83 -8.46 -17.75
CA TYR A 201 4.28 -9.31 -16.63
C TYR A 201 5.81 -9.38 -16.46
N TRP A 202 6.42 -8.22 -16.17
CA TRP A 202 7.86 -8.11 -15.87
C TRP A 202 8.81 -8.51 -17.02
N SER A 203 8.32 -8.66 -18.24
CA SER A 203 9.18 -8.97 -19.40
C SER A 203 9.90 -7.74 -19.98
N ARG A 204 9.37 -6.54 -19.69
CA ARG A 204 9.84 -5.26 -20.25
C ARG A 204 9.90 -4.17 -19.18
N GLY A 205 10.77 -3.19 -19.41
CA GLY A 205 10.97 -2.04 -18.52
C GLY A 205 10.21 -0.77 -18.93
N GLU A 206 9.54 -0.81 -20.09
CA GLU A 206 8.76 0.29 -20.64
C GLU A 206 7.48 -0.22 -21.33
N LEU A 207 6.45 0.60 -21.30
CA LEU A 207 5.19 0.41 -22.03
C LEU A 207 5.15 1.38 -23.22
N PRO A 208 5.19 0.88 -24.46
CA PRO A 208 4.90 1.71 -25.63
C PRO A 208 3.51 2.34 -25.53
N GLY A 209 3.41 3.66 -25.67
CA GLY A 209 2.14 4.39 -25.56
C GLY A 209 1.68 4.66 -24.13
N TRP A 210 2.58 4.59 -23.13
CA TRP A 210 2.29 4.91 -21.72
C TRP A 210 1.63 6.28 -21.53
N GLU A 211 1.81 7.22 -22.47
CA GLU A 211 1.24 8.56 -22.42
C GLU A 211 -0.28 8.52 -22.26
N LYS A 212 -0.95 7.46 -22.75
CA LYS A 212 -2.40 7.25 -22.64
C LYS A 212 -2.88 6.97 -21.21
N ILE A 213 -1.99 6.49 -20.34
CA ILE A 213 -2.31 6.08 -18.96
C ILE A 213 -1.59 6.93 -17.91
N GLY A 214 -0.79 7.91 -18.33
CA GLY A 214 -0.09 8.84 -17.44
C GLY A 214 -0.98 9.94 -16.86
N ALA A 215 -0.41 10.75 -15.96
CA ALA A 215 -1.11 11.85 -15.31
C ALA A 215 -1.67 12.90 -16.29
N ASP A 216 -0.94 13.20 -17.37
CA ASP A 216 -1.41 14.20 -18.35
C ASP A 216 -2.65 13.70 -19.11
N ALA A 217 -2.71 12.41 -19.47
CA ALA A 217 -3.92 11.81 -20.04
C ALA A 217 -5.08 11.79 -19.04
N LEU A 218 -4.82 11.52 -17.76
CA LEU A 218 -5.82 11.59 -16.70
C LEU A 218 -6.45 12.99 -16.63
N LEU A 219 -5.63 14.04 -16.57
CA LEU A 219 -6.10 15.42 -16.47
C LEU A 219 -6.80 15.91 -17.75
N ALA A 220 -6.37 15.46 -18.92
CA ALA A 220 -6.97 15.85 -20.19
C ALA A 220 -8.33 15.15 -20.42
N GLY A 221 -8.40 13.85 -20.14
CA GLY A 221 -9.54 12.99 -20.49
C GLY A 221 -10.67 12.92 -19.46
N PHE A 222 -10.41 13.29 -18.20
CA PHE A 222 -11.33 13.03 -17.09
C PHE A 222 -11.60 14.29 -16.26
N ASP A 223 -12.72 14.34 -15.51
CA ASP A 223 -12.92 15.38 -14.51
C ASP A 223 -12.19 14.98 -13.22
N VAL A 224 -11.14 15.73 -12.88
CA VAL A 224 -10.21 15.39 -11.80
C VAL A 224 -10.17 16.53 -10.79
N GLN A 225 -10.54 16.23 -9.56
CA GLN A 225 -10.52 17.19 -8.45
C GLN A 225 -9.56 16.72 -7.35
N PRO A 226 -8.55 17.53 -6.96
CA PRO A 226 -7.67 17.20 -5.85
C PRO A 226 -8.43 17.05 -4.53
N ARG A 227 -8.19 15.96 -3.82
CA ARG A 227 -8.85 15.61 -2.56
C ARG A 227 -7.84 15.35 -1.47
N ALA A 228 -8.09 15.96 -0.32
CA ALA A 228 -7.22 15.86 0.85
C ALA A 228 -7.76 14.84 1.87
N CYS A 229 -6.85 14.09 2.48
CA CYS A 229 -7.07 13.52 3.82
C CYS A 229 -7.27 14.66 4.84
N THR A 230 -7.76 14.32 6.03
CA THR A 230 -7.86 15.29 7.14
C THR A 230 -6.50 15.91 7.44
N ALA A 231 -6.45 17.24 7.65
CA ALA A 231 -5.23 17.98 7.95
C ALA A 231 -4.07 17.70 6.97
N CYS A 232 -4.33 17.76 5.66
CA CYS A 232 -3.34 17.51 4.61
C CYS A 232 -3.28 18.67 3.62
N MET A 233 -2.08 19.22 3.40
CA MET A 233 -1.84 20.28 2.42
C MET A 233 -1.42 19.73 1.05
N LEU A 234 -1.07 18.44 0.96
CA LEU A 234 -0.69 17.84 -0.33
C LEU A 234 -1.90 17.66 -1.25
N ALA A 235 -3.05 17.27 -0.72
CA ALA A 235 -4.27 16.95 -1.48
C ALA A 235 -3.98 16.05 -2.70
N CYS A 236 -3.24 14.96 -2.47
CA CYS A 236 -2.73 14.09 -3.53
C CYS A 236 -3.76 13.15 -4.15
N GLY A 237 -4.93 12.98 -3.52
CA GLY A 237 -5.97 12.09 -4.04
C GLY A 237 -6.63 12.73 -5.25
N ASN A 238 -6.76 11.98 -6.33
CA ASN A 238 -7.45 12.43 -7.53
C ASN A 238 -8.89 11.93 -7.49
N LEU A 239 -9.87 12.77 -7.14
CA LEU A 239 -11.27 12.41 -7.34
C LEU A 239 -11.58 12.53 -8.83
N THR A 240 -11.56 11.39 -9.51
CA THR A 240 -11.66 11.26 -10.96
C THR A 240 -13.05 10.79 -11.35
N THR A 241 -13.68 11.48 -12.32
CA THR A 241 -14.95 11.05 -12.94
C THR A 241 -14.77 10.83 -14.44
N VAL A 242 -15.21 9.67 -14.92
CA VAL A 242 -15.19 9.31 -16.34
C VAL A 242 -16.22 10.12 -17.12
N ARG A 243 -15.78 10.82 -18.17
CA ARG A 243 -16.64 11.74 -18.95
C ARG A 243 -17.43 11.04 -20.06
N GLU A 244 -16.85 10.02 -20.68
CA GLU A 244 -17.33 9.40 -21.93
C GLU A 244 -17.07 7.89 -21.92
N GLY A 245 -17.63 7.17 -22.91
CA GLY A 245 -17.44 5.72 -23.04
C GLY A 245 -18.31 4.88 -22.10
N SER A 246 -18.00 3.59 -22.03
CA SER A 246 -18.81 2.59 -21.31
C SER A 246 -18.89 2.80 -19.80
N TYR A 247 -17.93 3.52 -19.22
CA TYR A 247 -17.85 3.79 -17.78
C TYR A 247 -18.22 5.23 -17.43
N ARG A 248 -18.85 5.98 -18.36
CA ARG A 248 -19.26 7.36 -18.13
C ARG A 248 -20.03 7.53 -16.82
N GLY A 249 -19.60 8.48 -16.00
CA GLY A 249 -20.20 8.80 -14.71
C GLY A 249 -19.62 8.01 -13.53
N LEU A 250 -18.76 7.01 -13.77
CA LEU A 250 -18.02 6.34 -12.71
C LEU A 250 -17.06 7.34 -12.04
N THR A 251 -17.11 7.41 -10.70
CA THR A 251 -16.27 8.29 -9.89
C THR A 251 -15.46 7.49 -8.88
N VAL A 252 -14.14 7.66 -8.90
CA VAL A 252 -13.20 7.04 -7.96
C VAL A 252 -12.25 8.07 -7.36
N GLU A 253 -11.73 7.84 -6.15
CA GLU A 253 -10.53 8.55 -5.69
C GLU A 253 -9.30 7.72 -6.11
N GLY A 254 -8.71 8.07 -7.25
CA GLY A 254 -7.67 7.31 -7.93
C GLY A 254 -7.71 7.49 -9.45
N PRO A 255 -7.11 6.57 -10.22
CA PRO A 255 -6.26 5.50 -9.73
C PRO A 255 -4.93 6.08 -9.23
N GLU A 256 -4.37 5.46 -8.19
CA GLU A 256 -3.00 5.74 -7.78
C GLU A 256 -2.02 5.10 -8.80
N TYR A 257 -0.77 5.57 -8.81
CA TYR A 257 0.30 5.05 -9.68
C TYR A 257 0.39 3.52 -9.68
N GLU A 258 0.34 2.92 -8.50
CA GLU A 258 0.49 1.47 -8.35
C GLU A 258 -0.66 0.70 -9.03
N THR A 259 -1.88 1.25 -9.02
CA THR A 259 -3.01 0.66 -9.75
C THR A 259 -2.80 0.79 -11.27
N ILE A 260 -2.28 1.94 -11.74
CA ILE A 260 -1.96 2.15 -13.16
C ILE A 260 -0.82 1.23 -13.60
N TYR A 261 0.20 1.04 -12.77
CA TYR A 261 1.26 0.08 -13.05
C TYR A 261 0.70 -1.35 -13.14
N ALA A 262 -0.12 -1.77 -12.17
CA ALA A 262 -0.56 -3.15 -12.05
C ALA A 262 -1.52 -3.56 -13.18
N PHE A 263 -2.47 -2.70 -13.55
CA PHE A 263 -3.41 -3.00 -14.64
C PHE A 263 -2.96 -2.41 -15.99
N GLY A 264 -2.31 -1.26 -16.00
CA GLY A 264 -1.81 -0.66 -17.24
C GLY A 264 -0.50 -1.28 -17.71
N GLY A 265 0.56 -1.18 -16.91
CA GLY A 265 1.89 -1.71 -17.24
C GLY A 265 1.89 -3.24 -17.36
N LEU A 266 1.65 -3.95 -16.25
CA LEU A 266 1.77 -5.40 -16.22
C LEU A 266 0.76 -6.11 -17.11
N CYS A 267 -0.50 -5.67 -17.09
CA CYS A 267 -1.57 -6.29 -17.87
C CYS A 267 -1.71 -5.70 -19.30
N GLN A 268 -0.93 -4.66 -19.65
CA GLN A 268 -0.98 -3.95 -20.94
C GLN A 268 -2.36 -3.37 -21.31
N ILE A 269 -3.16 -2.96 -20.32
CA ILE A 269 -4.43 -2.27 -20.57
C ILE A 269 -4.11 -0.79 -20.80
N ASP A 270 -4.28 -0.31 -22.03
CA ASP A 270 -3.80 1.03 -22.42
C ASP A 270 -4.90 2.12 -22.38
N ARG A 271 -6.08 1.77 -21.86
CA ARG A 271 -7.22 2.66 -21.67
C ARG A 271 -7.42 3.00 -20.20
N LEU A 272 -7.34 4.29 -19.88
CA LEU A 272 -7.39 4.75 -18.49
C LEU A 272 -8.78 4.61 -17.84
N ASP A 273 -9.87 4.67 -18.62
CA ASP A 273 -11.23 4.42 -18.13
C ASP A 273 -11.44 2.96 -17.71
N GLU A 274 -10.80 2.02 -18.42
CA GLU A 274 -10.79 0.61 -18.03
C GLU A 274 -9.97 0.37 -16.75
N ILE A 275 -8.81 1.01 -16.62
CA ILE A 275 -8.01 0.96 -15.37
C ILE A 275 -8.80 1.55 -14.20
N ILE A 276 -9.53 2.65 -14.41
CA ILE A 276 -10.41 3.26 -13.40
C ILE A 276 -11.51 2.28 -12.98
N HIS A 277 -12.12 1.58 -13.92
CA HIS A 277 -13.11 0.55 -13.61
C HIS A 277 -12.52 -0.60 -12.78
N LEU A 278 -11.33 -1.09 -13.12
CA LEU A 278 -10.65 -2.14 -12.35
C LEU A 278 -10.24 -1.68 -10.95
N ASN A 279 -9.90 -0.39 -10.79
CA ASN A 279 -9.68 0.22 -9.47
C ASN A 279 -10.96 0.17 -8.63
N ASP A 280 -12.08 0.67 -9.16
CA ASP A 280 -13.38 0.68 -8.48
C ASP A 280 -13.81 -0.73 -8.06
N LEU A 281 -13.64 -1.70 -8.96
CA LEU A 281 -13.95 -3.10 -8.70
C LEU A 281 -13.10 -3.67 -7.55
N CYS A 282 -11.79 -3.40 -7.53
CA CYS A 282 -10.92 -3.83 -6.43
C CYS A 282 -11.34 -3.19 -5.11
N ASP A 283 -11.70 -1.90 -5.11
CA ASP A 283 -12.14 -1.20 -3.91
C ASP A 283 -13.46 -1.77 -3.38
N ALA A 284 -14.44 -2.00 -4.26
CA ALA A 284 -15.73 -2.60 -3.91
C ALA A 284 -15.58 -4.04 -3.38
N LEU A 285 -14.76 -4.87 -4.03
CA LEU A 285 -14.52 -6.26 -3.61
C LEU A 285 -13.62 -6.36 -2.37
N GLY A 286 -12.79 -5.34 -2.12
CA GLY A 286 -11.78 -5.33 -1.06
C GLY A 286 -10.50 -6.08 -1.43
N LEU A 287 -9.92 -5.80 -2.60
CA LEU A 287 -8.69 -6.43 -3.14
C LEU A 287 -7.53 -5.42 -3.26
N ASP A 288 -6.31 -5.85 -2.93
CA ASP A 288 -5.08 -5.07 -3.13
C ASP A 288 -4.80 -4.93 -4.64
N THR A 289 -4.89 -3.73 -5.21
CA THR A 289 -4.71 -3.52 -6.65
C THR A 289 -3.33 -3.96 -7.16
N ILE A 290 -2.27 -3.83 -6.34
CA ILE A 290 -0.91 -4.26 -6.71
C ILE A 290 -0.88 -5.77 -6.89
N SER A 291 -1.29 -6.51 -5.86
CA SER A 291 -1.28 -7.96 -5.89
C SER A 291 -2.29 -8.52 -6.88
N ALA A 292 -3.49 -7.93 -6.95
CA ALA A 292 -4.54 -8.32 -7.88
C ALA A 292 -4.09 -8.18 -9.35
N GLY A 293 -3.51 -7.04 -9.73
CA GLY A 293 -2.98 -6.84 -11.08
C GLY A 293 -1.79 -7.76 -11.39
N ASN A 294 -0.91 -8.04 -10.43
CA ASN A 294 0.16 -9.03 -10.61
C ASN A 294 -0.38 -10.45 -10.84
N LEU A 295 -1.42 -10.87 -10.10
CA LEU A 295 -2.07 -12.17 -10.28
C LEU A 295 -2.77 -12.29 -11.63
N VAL A 296 -3.48 -11.24 -12.05
CA VAL A 296 -4.11 -11.15 -13.37
C VAL A 296 -3.04 -11.22 -14.47
N ALA A 297 -1.96 -10.45 -14.36
CA ALA A 297 -0.88 -10.46 -15.33
C ALA A 297 -0.14 -11.80 -15.40
N LEU A 298 0.02 -12.53 -14.29
CA LEU A 298 0.54 -13.89 -14.29
C LEU A 298 -0.39 -14.84 -15.05
N ALA A 299 -1.71 -14.70 -14.87
CA ALA A 299 -2.69 -15.47 -15.64
C ALA A 299 -2.62 -15.11 -17.14
N MET A 300 -2.41 -13.84 -17.49
CA MET A 300 -2.21 -13.41 -18.88
C MET A 300 -0.96 -14.02 -19.52
N GLU A 301 0.18 -13.97 -18.83
CA GLU A 301 1.44 -14.62 -19.26
C GLU A 301 1.22 -16.12 -19.51
N ALA A 302 0.54 -16.80 -18.60
CA ALA A 302 0.25 -18.23 -18.74
C ALA A 302 -0.74 -18.53 -19.88
N GLY A 303 -1.71 -17.63 -20.12
CA GLY A 303 -2.63 -17.69 -21.25
C GLY A 303 -1.91 -17.57 -22.59
N GLU A 304 -0.94 -16.65 -22.72
CA GLU A 304 -0.10 -16.52 -23.92
C GLU A 304 0.76 -17.77 -24.18
N ARG A 305 1.20 -18.44 -23.11
CA ARG A 305 1.91 -19.74 -23.18
C ARG A 305 0.98 -20.93 -23.47
N GLY A 306 -0.32 -20.69 -23.65
CA GLY A 306 -1.31 -21.70 -24.02
C GLY A 306 -1.76 -22.61 -22.86
N LEU A 307 -1.45 -22.25 -21.60
CA LEU A 307 -1.80 -23.06 -20.44
C LEU A 307 -3.32 -23.14 -20.24
N ARG A 308 -4.00 -21.99 -20.38
CA ARG A 308 -5.45 -21.86 -20.22
C ARG A 308 -5.99 -20.81 -21.20
N LYS A 309 -6.89 -21.23 -22.09
CA LYS A 309 -7.43 -20.37 -23.16
C LYS A 309 -8.54 -19.43 -22.67
N ASP A 310 -9.14 -19.77 -21.54
CA ASP A 310 -10.23 -19.08 -20.85
C ASP A 310 -9.73 -17.99 -19.88
N TRP A 311 -8.42 -17.93 -19.64
CA TRP A 311 -7.78 -16.87 -18.87
C TRP A 311 -7.69 -15.56 -19.66
N PRO A 312 -7.61 -14.41 -18.97
CA PRO A 312 -7.45 -13.13 -19.64
C PRO A 312 -6.18 -13.09 -20.48
N ARG A 313 -6.15 -12.25 -21.51
CA ARG A 313 -4.96 -11.95 -22.33
C ARG A 313 -4.46 -10.55 -22.03
N PHE A 314 -3.21 -10.23 -22.34
CA PHE A 314 -2.73 -8.85 -22.24
C PHE A 314 -3.66 -7.90 -23.03
N GLY A 315 -4.01 -6.77 -22.40
CA GLY A 315 -4.98 -5.80 -22.90
C GLY A 315 -6.46 -6.15 -22.68
N ASP A 316 -6.80 -7.34 -22.16
CA ASP A 316 -8.20 -7.74 -21.92
C ASP A 316 -8.72 -7.25 -20.55
N ALA A 317 -9.16 -6.00 -20.49
CA ALA A 317 -9.73 -5.41 -19.27
C ALA A 317 -11.01 -6.13 -18.79
N ALA A 318 -11.85 -6.59 -19.71
CA ALA A 318 -13.08 -7.30 -19.35
C ALA A 318 -12.79 -8.69 -18.77
N GLY A 319 -11.80 -9.40 -19.31
CA GLY A 319 -11.29 -10.65 -18.75
C GLY A 319 -10.64 -10.44 -17.39
N ALA A 320 -9.85 -9.38 -17.22
CA ALA A 320 -9.28 -9.00 -15.93
C ALA A 320 -10.38 -8.80 -14.88
N ALA A 321 -11.44 -8.03 -15.20
CA ALA A 321 -12.55 -7.79 -14.29
C ALA A 321 -13.25 -9.08 -13.85
N ARG A 322 -13.56 -9.99 -14.80
CA ARG A 322 -14.15 -11.31 -14.47
C ARG A 322 -13.24 -12.15 -13.58
N PHE A 323 -11.93 -12.11 -13.83
CA PHE A 323 -10.97 -12.88 -13.05
C PHE A 323 -10.82 -12.35 -11.62
N LEU A 324 -10.85 -11.03 -11.42
CA LEU A 324 -10.86 -10.39 -10.10
C LEU A 324 -12.08 -10.81 -9.27
N GLU A 325 -13.24 -10.82 -9.92
CA GLU A 325 -14.50 -11.32 -9.38
C GLU A 325 -14.40 -12.80 -8.96
N ASP A 326 -13.81 -13.64 -9.81
CA ASP A 326 -13.58 -15.04 -9.50
C ASP A 326 -12.58 -15.24 -8.36
N ILE A 327 -11.57 -14.38 -8.22
CA ILE A 327 -10.67 -14.35 -7.06
C ILE A 327 -11.43 -13.97 -5.79
N ALA A 328 -12.17 -12.85 -5.80
CA ALA A 328 -12.89 -12.34 -4.64
C ALA A 328 -13.91 -13.35 -4.10
N HIS A 329 -14.54 -14.10 -4.99
CA HIS A 329 -15.56 -15.10 -4.67
C HIS A 329 -15.04 -16.55 -4.68
N ARG A 330 -13.74 -16.76 -4.87
CA ARG A 330 -13.10 -18.08 -4.96
C ARG A 330 -13.78 -19.03 -5.96
N ARG A 331 -14.18 -18.53 -7.13
CA ARG A 331 -14.82 -19.32 -8.20
C ARG A 331 -13.77 -19.89 -9.15
N GLY A 332 -13.98 -21.13 -9.60
CA GLY A 332 -13.08 -21.78 -10.56
C GLY A 332 -11.61 -21.71 -10.16
N ASP A 333 -10.73 -21.36 -11.11
CA ASP A 333 -9.31 -21.16 -10.83
C ASP A 333 -9.02 -19.95 -9.94
N GLY A 334 -9.93 -18.96 -9.93
CA GLY A 334 -9.85 -17.81 -9.03
C GLY A 334 -9.72 -18.21 -7.57
N GLY A 335 -10.23 -19.39 -7.19
CA GLY A 335 -10.02 -19.99 -5.87
C GLY A 335 -8.55 -20.25 -5.51
N GLN A 336 -7.70 -20.66 -6.46
CA GLN A 336 -6.27 -20.85 -6.24
C GLN A 336 -5.52 -19.52 -6.19
N PHE A 337 -5.89 -18.58 -7.07
CA PHE A 337 -5.34 -17.22 -7.06
C PHE A 337 -5.73 -16.44 -5.79
N ALA A 338 -6.88 -16.74 -5.21
CA ALA A 338 -7.29 -16.22 -3.92
C ALA A 338 -6.37 -16.62 -2.76
N ASP A 339 -5.60 -17.70 -2.92
CA ASP A 339 -4.57 -18.11 -1.96
C ASP A 339 -3.19 -17.46 -2.18
N GLY A 340 -3.12 -16.49 -3.09
CA GLY A 340 -1.93 -15.70 -3.39
C GLY A 340 -0.99 -16.36 -4.40
N ILE A 341 0.00 -15.59 -4.87
CA ILE A 341 0.84 -15.99 -6.00
C ILE A 341 1.62 -17.29 -5.79
N VAL A 342 2.06 -17.61 -4.57
CA VAL A 342 2.81 -18.85 -4.28
C VAL A 342 1.93 -20.08 -4.45
N ALA A 343 0.69 -20.02 -3.95
CA ALA A 343 -0.25 -21.13 -4.08
C ALA A 343 -0.71 -21.29 -5.53
N ALA A 344 -1.07 -20.19 -6.17
CA ALA A 344 -1.48 -20.16 -7.56
C ALA A 344 -0.38 -20.68 -8.50
N SER A 345 0.86 -20.21 -8.34
CA SER A 345 1.94 -20.62 -9.21
C SER A 345 2.23 -22.11 -9.12
N ARG A 346 2.25 -22.67 -7.90
CA ARG A 346 2.39 -24.12 -7.70
C ARG A 346 1.23 -24.92 -8.29
N ALA A 347 0.00 -24.46 -8.12
CA ALA A 347 -1.18 -25.16 -8.63
C ALA A 347 -1.16 -25.30 -10.15
N PHE A 348 -0.53 -24.34 -10.85
CA PHE A 348 -0.54 -24.26 -12.31
C PHE A 348 0.83 -24.44 -12.97
N GLY A 349 1.89 -24.77 -12.20
CA GLY A 349 3.24 -24.97 -12.74
C GLY A 349 3.88 -23.68 -13.29
N LEU A 350 3.70 -22.57 -12.59
CA LEU A 350 4.15 -21.22 -12.97
C LEU A 350 5.23 -20.67 -12.03
N GLU A 351 5.84 -21.50 -11.17
CA GLU A 351 6.84 -21.05 -10.19
C GLU A 351 8.06 -20.39 -10.86
N ASP A 352 8.39 -20.78 -12.10
CA ASP A 352 9.47 -20.17 -12.88
C ASP A 352 9.17 -18.73 -13.32
N ARG A 353 7.89 -18.36 -13.40
CA ARG A 353 7.43 -17.02 -13.81
C ARG A 353 6.99 -16.15 -12.65
N ALA A 354 6.53 -16.75 -11.56
CA ALA A 354 5.95 -16.04 -10.43
C ALA A 354 6.92 -14.99 -9.83
N VAL A 355 6.58 -13.71 -9.97
CA VAL A 355 7.37 -12.61 -9.42
C VAL A 355 6.83 -12.22 -8.04
N HIS A 356 7.53 -12.60 -6.98
CA HIS A 356 7.21 -12.21 -5.60
C HIS A 356 8.42 -12.27 -4.66
N VAL A 357 8.38 -11.54 -3.54
CA VAL A 357 9.33 -11.75 -2.42
C VAL A 357 8.55 -12.10 -1.16
N LYS A 358 8.91 -13.23 -0.51
CA LYS A 358 8.19 -13.81 0.64
C LYS A 358 6.69 -14.05 0.38
N GLY A 359 6.33 -14.30 -0.88
CA GLY A 359 4.95 -14.50 -1.32
C GLY A 359 4.13 -13.23 -1.54
N MET A 360 4.74 -12.05 -1.42
CA MET A 360 4.10 -10.77 -1.75
C MET A 360 4.60 -10.27 -3.11
N GLU A 361 3.64 -9.90 -3.96
CA GLU A 361 3.87 -9.38 -5.31
C GLU A 361 4.52 -7.98 -5.25
N PRO A 362 5.43 -7.60 -6.17
CA PRO A 362 6.11 -6.33 -6.06
C PRO A 362 5.26 -5.15 -6.56
N PRO A 363 5.54 -3.94 -6.08
CA PRO A 363 5.04 -2.69 -6.67
C PRO A 363 5.81 -2.30 -7.95
N GLY A 364 5.40 -1.19 -8.57
CA GLY A 364 5.76 -0.79 -9.93
C GLY A 364 7.19 -0.32 -10.21
N TYR A 365 8.21 -0.82 -9.52
CA TYR A 365 9.60 -0.40 -9.73
C TYR A 365 10.47 -1.60 -10.12
N ASP A 366 11.03 -1.59 -11.33
CA ASP A 366 11.85 -2.71 -11.82
C ASP A 366 13.24 -2.74 -11.15
N PRO A 367 13.57 -3.78 -10.36
CA PRO A 367 14.83 -3.85 -9.61
C PRO A 367 16.05 -4.11 -10.50
N ARG A 368 15.86 -4.49 -11.78
CA ARG A 368 16.97 -4.64 -12.74
C ARG A 368 17.53 -3.29 -13.18
N VAL A 369 16.75 -2.23 -13.06
CA VAL A 369 17.20 -0.84 -13.26
C VAL A 369 17.53 -0.17 -11.93
N LEU A 370 16.65 -0.33 -10.94
CA LEU A 370 16.75 0.31 -9.64
C LEU A 370 17.25 -0.70 -8.59
N LYS A 371 18.57 -0.91 -8.51
CA LYS A 371 19.13 -2.01 -7.68
C LYS A 371 18.88 -1.82 -6.19
N GLY A 372 18.78 -0.58 -5.71
CA GLY A 372 18.38 -0.26 -4.34
C GLY A 372 16.92 -0.65 -4.04
N MET A 373 16.03 -0.58 -5.03
CA MET A 373 14.71 -1.20 -4.93
C MET A 373 14.78 -2.73 -4.86
N GLY A 374 15.71 -3.35 -5.59
CA GLY A 374 16.00 -4.78 -5.46
C GLY A 374 16.38 -5.17 -4.03
N LEU A 375 17.30 -4.43 -3.42
CA LEU A 375 17.63 -4.57 -1.99
C LEU A 375 16.39 -4.37 -1.12
N SER A 376 15.63 -3.30 -1.34
CA SER A 376 14.42 -3.00 -0.55
C SER A 376 13.40 -4.13 -0.58
N TYR A 377 13.12 -4.70 -1.75
CA TYR A 377 12.22 -5.83 -1.88
C TYR A 377 12.73 -7.06 -1.16
N ALA A 378 14.03 -7.36 -1.31
CA ALA A 378 14.67 -8.51 -0.69
C ALA A 378 14.57 -8.44 0.84
N VAL A 379 14.95 -7.32 1.47
CA VAL A 379 15.04 -7.25 2.94
C VAL A 379 13.76 -6.79 3.63
N SER A 380 12.74 -6.34 2.89
CA SER A 380 11.49 -5.87 3.48
C SER A 380 10.83 -6.95 4.35
N ALA A 381 10.45 -6.55 5.57
CA ALA A 381 9.87 -7.45 6.55
C ALA A 381 8.53 -8.07 6.10
N ARG A 382 7.74 -7.38 5.28
CA ARG A 382 6.41 -7.85 4.87
C ARG A 382 6.38 -8.53 3.49
N GLY A 383 7.52 -8.64 2.81
CA GLY A 383 7.62 -9.03 1.39
C GLY A 383 7.79 -7.83 0.46
N ALA A 384 7.79 -8.06 -0.85
CA ALA A 384 8.18 -7.05 -1.85
C ALA A 384 7.36 -5.75 -1.72
N CYS A 385 7.98 -4.67 -1.26
CA CYS A 385 7.31 -3.43 -0.95
C CYS A 385 8.23 -2.22 -1.05
N HIS A 386 7.74 -1.12 -1.66
CA HIS A 386 8.51 0.11 -1.86
C HIS A 386 8.46 1.11 -0.71
N LEU A 387 7.44 1.05 0.15
CA LEU A 387 7.18 2.08 1.16
C LEU A 387 8.13 2.05 2.36
N ARG A 388 8.94 0.99 2.53
CA ARG A 388 9.80 0.85 3.72
C ARG A 388 10.90 1.91 3.76
N ALA A 389 11.57 2.10 2.63
CA ALA A 389 12.60 3.12 2.46
C ALA A 389 12.26 4.14 1.34
N THR A 390 11.29 3.84 0.48
CA THR A 390 10.97 4.63 -0.74
C THR A 390 12.20 4.88 -1.61
N PHE A 391 13.11 3.91 -1.66
CA PHE A 391 14.48 4.11 -2.11
C PHE A 391 14.60 4.41 -3.60
N TYR A 392 13.63 3.98 -4.41
CA TYR A 392 13.50 4.36 -5.83
C TYR A 392 13.69 5.85 -6.06
N LYS A 393 13.26 6.69 -5.11
CA LYS A 393 13.39 8.14 -5.24
C LYS A 393 14.84 8.61 -5.24
N GLN A 394 15.71 8.00 -4.44
CA GLN A 394 17.13 8.38 -4.38
C GLN A 394 17.85 8.01 -5.66
N GLU A 395 17.46 6.88 -6.25
CA GLU A 395 18.00 6.40 -7.53
C GLU A 395 17.51 7.28 -8.69
N LEU A 396 16.21 7.59 -8.74
CA LEU A 396 15.63 8.46 -9.78
C LEU A 396 16.06 9.93 -9.66
N ALA A 397 16.38 10.40 -8.45
CA ALA A 397 16.87 11.76 -8.22
C ALA A 397 18.38 11.91 -8.47
N GLY A 398 19.10 10.81 -8.76
CA GLY A 398 20.54 10.83 -9.00
C GLY A 398 21.40 11.01 -7.73
N VAL A 399 20.83 10.80 -6.54
CA VAL A 399 21.58 10.82 -5.27
C VAL A 399 22.57 9.66 -5.20
N ILE A 400 22.19 8.53 -5.79
CA ILE A 400 23.06 7.38 -6.03
C ILE A 400 22.73 6.78 -7.40
N ALA A 401 23.76 6.33 -8.15
CA ALA A 401 23.55 5.71 -9.45
C ALA A 401 22.63 4.47 -9.31
N PRO A 402 21.59 4.31 -10.15
CA PRO A 402 20.63 3.21 -10.04
C PRO A 402 21.26 1.81 -10.06
N ASP A 403 22.34 1.63 -10.80
CA ASP A 403 23.06 0.37 -11.01
C ASP A 403 24.22 0.13 -10.02
N ALA A 404 24.52 1.09 -9.15
CA ALA A 404 25.52 0.93 -8.10
C ALA A 404 25.14 -0.18 -7.11
N VAL A 405 26.13 -0.91 -6.61
CA VAL A 405 25.97 -1.91 -5.55
C VAL A 405 26.73 -1.52 -4.29
N GLU A 406 27.94 -0.98 -4.43
CA GLU A 406 28.76 -0.49 -3.32
C GLU A 406 28.15 0.76 -2.68
N GLY A 407 28.14 0.84 -1.34
CA GLY A 407 27.58 1.96 -0.59
C GLY A 407 26.05 2.07 -0.62
N LYS A 408 25.37 1.25 -1.43
CA LYS A 408 23.90 1.26 -1.58
C LYS A 408 23.19 0.92 -0.28
N ALA A 409 23.67 -0.11 0.44
CA ALA A 409 23.05 -0.55 1.69
C ALA A 409 23.16 0.49 2.81
N ALA A 410 24.31 1.14 2.95
CA ALA A 410 24.50 2.22 3.93
C ALA A 410 23.54 3.39 3.69
N LEU A 411 23.41 3.84 2.44
CA LEU A 411 22.43 4.89 2.10
C LEU A 411 21.00 4.40 2.30
N TYR A 412 20.68 3.14 1.98
CA TYR A 412 19.37 2.55 2.22
C TYR A 412 18.96 2.61 3.70
N LEU A 413 19.88 2.25 4.61
CA LEU A 413 19.64 2.25 6.06
C LEU A 413 19.31 3.64 6.59
N GLU A 414 19.98 4.69 6.12
CA GLU A 414 19.66 6.08 6.52
C GLU A 414 18.19 6.46 6.23
N PHE A 415 17.62 5.95 5.13
CA PHE A 415 16.21 6.15 4.79
C PHE A 415 15.28 5.21 5.54
N GLU A 416 15.65 3.93 5.68
CA GLU A 416 14.86 2.95 6.43
C GLU A 416 14.71 3.34 7.90
N ASP A 417 15.78 3.80 8.55
CA ASP A 417 15.75 4.20 9.95
C ASP A 417 14.83 5.39 10.18
N ARG A 418 15.01 6.44 9.36
CA ARG A 418 14.17 7.64 9.45
C ARG A 418 12.71 7.35 9.17
N LEU A 419 12.43 6.53 8.15
CA LEU A 419 11.06 6.15 7.82
C LEU A 419 10.44 5.19 8.84
N THR A 420 11.25 4.39 9.53
CA THR A 420 10.78 3.59 10.66
C THR A 420 10.27 4.48 11.79
N VAL A 421 11.03 5.50 12.20
CA VAL A 421 10.57 6.49 13.19
C VAL A 421 9.37 7.29 12.68
N PHE A 422 9.39 7.71 11.42
CA PHE A 422 8.26 8.38 10.78
C PHE A 422 6.96 7.57 10.86
N ASN A 423 7.06 6.26 10.67
CA ASN A 423 5.91 5.35 10.71
C ASN A 423 5.42 5.09 12.14
N THR A 424 6.22 5.26 13.19
CA THR A 424 5.72 5.19 14.59
C THR A 424 4.86 6.40 14.95
N LEU A 425 5.07 7.53 14.28
CA LEU A 425 4.19 8.70 14.34
C LEU A 425 2.93 8.54 13.48
N ILE A 426 2.87 7.47 12.67
CA ILE A 426 1.80 7.16 11.71
C ILE A 426 1.48 8.39 10.84
N LEU A 427 2.52 8.97 10.27
CA LEU A 427 2.41 10.10 9.35
C LEU A 427 2.21 9.61 7.90
N CYS A 428 1.67 10.47 7.03
CA CYS A 428 1.55 10.18 5.62
C CYS A 428 2.93 10.20 4.93
N VAL A 429 3.38 9.07 4.38
CA VAL A 429 4.70 8.88 3.73
C VAL A 429 5.05 9.91 2.64
N PHE A 430 4.08 10.64 2.07
CA PHE A 430 4.36 11.73 1.13
C PHE A 430 4.97 12.97 1.78
N TYR A 431 4.94 13.07 3.11
CA TYR A 431 5.68 14.09 3.87
C TYR A 431 7.11 13.67 4.21
N ARG A 432 7.56 12.47 3.82
CA ARG A 432 8.90 11.96 4.18
C ARG A 432 10.07 12.85 3.78
N ASP A 433 9.93 13.66 2.73
CA ASP A 433 11.02 14.56 2.30
C ASP A 433 10.90 15.95 2.94
N LEU A 434 9.82 16.19 3.67
CA LEU A 434 9.55 17.45 4.37
C LEU A 434 9.78 17.30 5.88
N TYR A 435 9.53 16.12 6.45
CA TYR A 435 9.86 15.79 7.83
C TYR A 435 11.18 15.03 7.88
N LEU A 436 12.26 15.77 8.11
CA LEU A 436 13.59 15.20 8.36
C LEU A 436 13.77 14.96 9.87
N TRP A 437 14.97 14.55 10.29
CA TRP A 437 15.26 14.27 11.69
C TRP A 437 14.90 15.43 12.66
N PRO A 438 15.21 16.71 12.35
CA PRO A 438 14.84 17.82 13.23
C PRO A 438 13.33 17.94 13.45
N GLU A 439 12.53 17.85 12.39
CA GLU A 439 11.08 17.95 12.50
C GLU A 439 10.47 16.76 13.25
N LEU A 440 10.97 15.54 13.02
CA LEU A 440 10.50 14.36 13.75
C LEU A 440 10.75 14.49 15.26
N ARG A 441 11.95 14.95 15.65
CA ARG A 441 12.30 15.21 17.05
C ARG A 441 11.39 16.27 17.67
N GLU A 442 11.15 17.36 16.94
CA GLU A 442 10.29 18.43 17.41
C GLU A 442 8.83 17.97 17.58
N ILE A 443 8.29 17.20 16.63
CA ILE A 443 6.93 16.61 16.75
C ILE A 443 6.84 15.71 17.97
N ILE A 444 7.81 14.81 18.19
CA ILE A 444 7.83 13.90 19.34
C ILE A 444 7.82 14.69 20.65
N ARG A 445 8.70 15.69 20.78
CA ARG A 445 8.78 16.52 21.99
C ARG A 445 7.48 17.30 22.23
N LEU A 446 6.94 17.95 21.20
CA LEU A 446 5.73 18.78 21.34
C LEU A 446 4.47 17.96 21.65
N THR A 447 4.41 16.71 21.17
CA THR A 447 3.28 15.81 21.43
C THR A 447 3.40 15.10 22.77
N THR A 448 4.59 14.59 23.13
CA THR A 448 4.78 13.67 24.26
C THR A 448 5.58 14.23 25.43
N GLY A 449 6.31 15.32 25.25
CA GLY A 449 7.26 15.87 26.22
C GLY A 449 8.60 15.14 26.27
N VAL A 450 8.77 14.04 25.54
CA VAL A 450 10.01 13.25 25.52
C VAL A 450 10.99 13.87 24.51
N GLU A 451 12.22 14.09 24.96
CA GLU A 451 13.31 14.56 24.10
C GLU A 451 14.18 13.40 23.64
N TYR A 452 14.45 13.36 22.33
CA TYR A 452 15.38 12.42 21.72
C TYR A 452 16.51 13.16 21.01
N THR A 453 17.70 12.58 21.04
CA THR A 453 18.76 12.86 20.06
C THR A 453 18.48 12.08 18.76
N GLU A 454 19.12 12.48 17.66
CA GLU A 454 19.02 11.73 16.41
C GLU A 454 19.55 10.30 16.55
N GLU A 455 20.71 10.12 17.21
CA GLU A 455 21.27 8.80 17.51
C GLU A 455 20.33 7.90 18.31
N ALA A 456 19.62 8.47 19.29
CA ALA A 456 18.63 7.70 20.05
C ALA A 456 17.43 7.28 19.19
N LEU A 457 17.02 8.11 18.21
CA LEU A 457 15.97 7.75 17.25
C LEU A 457 16.45 6.68 16.26
N LYS A 458 17.67 6.79 15.73
CA LYS A 458 18.29 5.75 14.89
C LYS A 458 18.36 4.42 15.62
N LYS A 459 18.81 4.42 16.88
CA LYS A 459 18.80 3.23 17.73
C LYS A 459 17.38 2.65 17.89
N THR A 460 16.38 3.51 18.14
CA THR A 460 14.98 3.08 18.26
C THR A 460 14.46 2.44 16.98
N ALA A 461 14.83 2.98 15.81
CA ALA A 461 14.50 2.36 14.52
C ALA A 461 15.13 0.97 14.37
N GLY A 462 16.43 0.84 14.66
CA GLY A 462 17.15 -0.43 14.65
C GLY A 462 16.52 -1.48 15.58
N ASP A 463 16.08 -1.07 16.77
CA ASP A 463 15.38 -1.96 17.72
C ASP A 463 14.03 -2.43 17.13
N ILE A 464 13.25 -1.55 16.49
CA ILE A 464 11.96 -1.91 15.84
C ILE A 464 12.19 -2.85 14.65
N ILE A 465 13.17 -2.56 13.79
CA ILE A 465 13.54 -3.40 12.65
C ILE A 465 13.95 -4.78 13.14
N THR A 466 14.80 -4.83 14.17
CA THR A 466 15.28 -6.08 14.76
C THR A 466 14.14 -6.88 15.38
N LEU A 467 13.22 -6.26 16.12
CA LEU A 467 12.04 -6.93 16.67
C LEU A 467 11.15 -7.52 15.58
N THR A 468 10.95 -6.77 14.50
CA THR A 468 10.19 -7.21 13.32
C THR A 468 10.88 -8.40 12.64
N ARG A 469 12.20 -8.34 12.49
CA ARG A 469 13.00 -9.45 11.95
C ARG A 469 12.92 -10.69 12.84
N ARG A 470 13.00 -10.53 14.16
CA ARG A 470 12.86 -11.63 15.13
C ARG A 470 11.48 -12.27 15.08
N PHE A 471 10.43 -11.48 14.86
CA PHE A 471 9.08 -12.02 14.60
C PHE A 471 9.10 -12.91 13.35
N ASN A 472 9.65 -12.43 12.24
CA ASN A 472 9.73 -13.21 11.00
C ASN A 472 10.56 -14.49 11.15
N LEU A 473 11.70 -14.43 11.83
CA LEU A 473 12.53 -15.61 12.12
C LEU A 473 11.74 -16.66 12.91
N ARG A 474 10.96 -16.23 13.92
CA ARG A 474 10.08 -17.12 14.68
C ARG A 474 9.01 -17.76 13.79
N GLU A 475 8.47 -17.03 12.82
CA GLU A 475 7.48 -17.53 11.86
C GLU A 475 8.08 -18.33 10.69
N GLY A 476 9.40 -18.56 10.68
CA GLY A 476 10.11 -19.37 9.68
C GLY A 476 10.63 -18.61 8.46
N ILE A 477 10.58 -17.28 8.46
CA ILE A 477 11.12 -16.43 7.39
C ILE A 477 12.53 -15.97 7.77
N GLY A 478 13.53 -16.72 7.29
CA GLY A 478 14.96 -16.46 7.50
C GLY A 478 15.67 -15.77 6.34
N ALA A 479 17.00 -15.68 6.45
CA ALA A 479 17.89 -15.00 5.48
C ALA A 479 17.75 -15.50 4.04
N ALA A 480 17.45 -16.78 3.85
CA ALA A 480 17.21 -17.37 2.52
C ALA A 480 16.00 -16.77 1.79
N ALA A 481 15.06 -16.15 2.52
CA ALA A 481 13.90 -15.47 1.94
C ALA A 481 14.18 -14.02 1.54
N ASP A 482 15.39 -13.51 1.80
CA ASP A 482 15.83 -12.16 1.43
C ASP A 482 16.55 -12.19 0.09
N THR A 483 15.77 -12.53 -0.94
CA THR A 483 16.21 -12.66 -2.33
C THR A 483 15.12 -12.13 -3.27
N LEU A 484 15.38 -12.17 -4.59
CA LEU A 484 14.42 -11.86 -5.64
C LEU A 484 14.05 -13.14 -6.43
N PRO A 485 12.92 -13.13 -7.16
CA PRO A 485 12.53 -14.21 -8.07
C PRO A 485 13.62 -14.56 -9.08
N PRO A 486 13.80 -15.85 -9.43
CA PRO A 486 14.81 -16.29 -10.41
C PRO A 486 14.74 -15.52 -11.74
N ARG A 487 13.53 -15.24 -12.24
CA ARG A 487 13.30 -14.46 -13.46
C ARG A 487 14.03 -13.11 -13.42
N LEU A 488 13.87 -12.35 -12.33
CA LEU A 488 14.46 -11.01 -12.20
C LEU A 488 15.98 -11.04 -12.03
N LEU A 489 16.53 -12.16 -11.54
CA LEU A 489 17.97 -12.34 -11.35
C LEU A 489 18.70 -12.92 -12.57
N ALA A 490 17.95 -13.56 -13.48
CA ALA A 490 18.49 -14.24 -14.65
C ALA A 490 18.24 -13.48 -15.96
N GLU A 491 17.06 -12.87 -16.13
CA GLU A 491 16.63 -12.28 -17.40
C GLU A 491 16.91 -10.76 -17.43
N PRO A 492 17.82 -10.27 -18.29
CA PRO A 492 18.01 -8.82 -18.50
C PRO A 492 16.80 -8.22 -19.22
N LEU A 493 16.60 -6.91 -19.04
CA LEU A 493 15.58 -6.16 -19.79
C LEU A 493 15.98 -6.00 -21.26
N PRO A 494 15.05 -6.21 -22.22
CA PRO A 494 15.38 -6.15 -23.64
C PRO A 494 15.72 -4.74 -24.14
N GLU A 495 15.16 -3.68 -23.54
CA GLU A 495 15.29 -2.31 -24.04
C GLU A 495 16.64 -1.65 -23.72
N GLY A 496 17.38 -2.17 -22.74
CA GLY A 496 18.64 -1.59 -22.28
C GLY A 496 19.68 -2.58 -21.77
N GLY A 497 19.38 -3.87 -21.72
CA GLY A 497 20.26 -4.88 -21.13
C GLY A 497 20.43 -4.77 -19.61
N ASN A 498 19.68 -3.87 -18.95
CA ASN A 498 19.70 -3.69 -17.51
C ASN A 498 19.39 -5.01 -16.81
N ARG A 499 20.16 -5.32 -15.77
CA ARG A 499 20.05 -6.56 -14.99
C ARG A 499 20.47 -6.32 -13.55
N LEU A 500 20.01 -7.21 -12.68
CA LEU A 500 20.50 -7.37 -11.33
C LEU A 500 20.85 -8.85 -11.16
N THR A 501 22.13 -9.17 -10.96
CA THR A 501 22.53 -10.58 -10.81
C THR A 501 22.32 -11.07 -9.38
N ALA A 502 22.30 -12.40 -9.20
CA ALA A 502 22.25 -13.01 -7.87
C ALA A 502 23.44 -12.58 -6.99
N ASP A 503 24.63 -12.46 -7.57
CA ASP A 503 25.85 -12.04 -6.84
C ASP A 503 25.76 -10.57 -6.39
N GLU A 504 25.28 -9.69 -7.26
CA GLU A 504 25.07 -8.28 -6.93
C GLU A 504 24.05 -8.10 -5.81
N LEU A 505 22.93 -8.82 -5.88
CA LEU A 505 21.93 -8.81 -4.82
C LEU A 505 22.50 -9.39 -3.52
N SER A 506 23.19 -10.52 -3.60
CA SER A 506 23.81 -11.17 -2.43
C SER A 506 24.80 -10.25 -1.75
N TYR A 507 25.63 -9.53 -2.52
CA TYR A 507 26.53 -8.52 -1.99
C TYR A 507 25.77 -7.43 -1.21
N MET A 508 24.75 -6.83 -1.81
CA MET A 508 23.97 -5.76 -1.15
C MET A 508 23.26 -6.25 0.12
N VAL A 509 22.70 -7.46 0.10
CA VAL A 509 22.02 -8.06 1.26
C VAL A 509 23.01 -8.40 2.39
N GLN A 510 24.19 -8.93 2.05
CA GLN A 510 25.24 -9.19 3.03
C GLN A 510 25.79 -7.90 3.63
N ASP A 511 25.97 -6.86 2.83
CA ASP A 511 26.40 -5.56 3.32
C ASP A 511 25.35 -4.93 4.25
N TYR A 512 24.06 -5.05 3.90
CA TYR A 512 22.94 -4.64 4.75
C TYR A 512 22.93 -5.36 6.11
N TYR A 513 23.28 -6.64 6.18
CA TYR A 513 23.36 -7.38 7.46
C TYR A 513 24.61 -7.10 8.28
N ARG A 514 25.70 -6.69 7.62
CA ARG A 514 26.96 -6.37 8.27
C ARG A 514 26.89 -5.02 9.01
N LEU A 515 26.20 -4.06 8.40
CA LEU A 515 25.86 -2.75 8.96
C LEU A 515 24.79 -2.91 10.05
#